data_AF-A0A955UZ27-F1
#
_entry.id   AF-A0A955UZ27-F1
#
_cell.length_a   1.000
_cell.length_b   1.000
_cell.length_c   1.000
_cell.angle_alpha   90.00
_cell.angle_beta   90.00
_cell.angle_gamma   90.00
#
_symmetry.space_group_name_H-M   'P 1'
#
loop_
_entity.id
_entity.type
_entity.pdbx_description
1 polymer ?
#
loop_
_entity_poly.entity_id
_entity_poly.type
_entity_poly.pdbx_seq_one_letter_code
_entity_poly.pdbx_strand_id
1 'polypeptide(L)'
;PLSPSRVARAFRALLDDGARLRVSGEARRRPLDLLARGYVPRFAFELFDTRVFVTDALQNPDIRFFVAYVVQPRRRGRGLDAFARIFYKDLSLVWRSSSHFSREDGALWVGKGDVLSYVEDGREMVTSIESTTDLPFEMQAALEDALRRTKRVRNDERALDLVLHRAPSWRIEPYADFTEPRARAAADPRNLVNGGRAIARFRRPGDPGSLVFAKGYEPDFRGGALETLLTKSSLYGGPLGRHRILSRNRRIQYTFIAAPRHVWLLPPQALTTELSSYGVRTIDVVADDDLFVPGYEYHFVDDTQDPPALYSQIPDGYAGAQSPHDDAKADASPWLDALPVVQEFRRVVLGRSRRTARC
;
A
#
# COMPACT_ATOMS: atom_id res chain seq x y z
N PRO A 1 24.70 -5.82 -2.87
CA PRO A 1 24.08 -4.48 -2.71
C PRO A 1 25.11 -3.34 -2.85
N LEU A 2 24.76 -2.25 -3.53
CA LEU A 2 25.62 -1.06 -3.62
C LEU A 2 25.78 -0.39 -2.25
N SER A 3 26.93 0.25 -2.02
CA SER A 3 27.11 1.11 -0.85
C SER A 3 26.30 2.40 -1.02
N PRO A 4 25.87 3.06 0.08
CA PRO A 4 25.11 4.31 0.01
C PRO A 4 25.77 5.39 -0.86
N SER A 5 27.11 5.54 -0.78
CA SER A 5 27.84 6.49 -1.62
C SER A 5 27.82 6.13 -3.11
N ARG A 6 27.82 4.83 -3.44
CA ARG A 6 27.68 4.37 -4.84
C ARG A 6 26.27 4.59 -5.35
N VAL A 7 25.24 4.39 -4.51
CA VAL A 7 23.84 4.71 -4.85
C VAL A 7 23.67 6.20 -5.13
N ALA A 8 24.16 7.06 -4.23
CA ALA A 8 24.13 8.50 -4.40
C ALA A 8 24.83 8.95 -5.69
N ARG A 9 26.01 8.37 -6.00
CA ARG A 9 26.75 8.65 -7.23
C ARG A 9 25.99 8.19 -8.47
N ALA A 10 25.41 6.99 -8.45
CA ALA A 10 24.61 6.47 -9.55
C ALA A 10 23.40 7.37 -9.82
N PHE A 11 22.71 7.84 -8.78
CA PHE A 11 21.60 8.77 -8.96
C PHE A 11 22.03 10.12 -9.51
N ARG A 12 23.16 10.69 -9.03
CA ARG A 12 23.70 11.94 -9.57
C ARG A 12 24.12 11.80 -11.03
N ALA A 13 24.76 10.70 -11.40
CA ALA A 13 25.14 10.43 -12.79
C ALA A 13 23.91 10.46 -13.72
N LEU A 14 22.75 9.94 -13.29
CA LEU A 14 21.52 10.05 -14.07
C LEU A 14 21.11 11.50 -14.32
N LEU A 15 21.23 12.35 -13.31
CA LEU A 15 20.90 13.78 -13.42
C LEU A 15 21.92 14.52 -14.30
N ASP A 16 23.20 14.21 -14.13
CA ASP A 16 24.30 14.76 -14.93
C ASP A 16 24.15 14.37 -16.42
N ASP A 17 23.67 13.15 -16.70
CA ASP A 17 23.34 12.64 -18.04
C ASP A 17 22.00 13.19 -18.59
N GLY A 18 21.37 14.14 -17.89
CA GLY A 18 20.20 14.88 -18.37
C GLY A 18 18.83 14.28 -17.98
N ALA A 19 18.78 13.38 -16.99
CA ALA A 19 17.50 13.01 -16.37
C ALA A 19 16.86 14.20 -15.65
N ARG A 20 15.54 14.35 -15.73
CA ARG A 20 14.82 15.44 -15.05
C ARG A 20 14.27 14.95 -13.73
N LEU A 21 14.62 15.65 -12.65
CA LEU A 21 13.99 15.45 -11.35
C LEU A 21 12.63 16.18 -11.31
N ARG A 22 11.55 15.42 -11.15
CA ARG A 22 10.16 15.90 -11.09
C ARG A 22 9.67 15.83 -9.65
N VAL A 23 9.09 16.91 -9.15
CA VAL A 23 8.58 17.02 -7.78
C VAL A 23 7.22 17.72 -7.82
N SER A 24 6.29 17.28 -6.98
CA SER A 24 4.91 17.79 -6.95
C SER A 24 4.71 18.92 -5.93
N GLY A 25 5.45 18.87 -4.82
CA GLY A 25 5.37 19.84 -3.71
C GLY A 25 6.16 21.12 -3.90
N GLU A 26 6.50 21.79 -2.80
CA GLU A 26 7.16 23.10 -2.79
C GLU A 26 8.50 23.10 -3.54
N ALA A 27 9.23 21.97 -3.53
CA ALA A 27 10.51 21.86 -4.22
C ALA A 27 10.38 21.79 -5.75
N ARG A 28 9.17 21.78 -6.33
CA ARG A 28 8.94 21.72 -7.80
C ARG A 28 9.72 22.77 -8.61
N ARG A 29 9.93 23.97 -8.04
CA ARG A 29 10.65 25.07 -8.71
C ARG A 29 12.17 24.92 -8.63
N ARG A 30 12.67 24.18 -7.65
CA ARG A 30 14.10 23.91 -7.41
C ARG A 30 14.28 22.47 -6.94
N PRO A 31 14.01 21.47 -7.81
CA PRO A 31 13.92 20.08 -7.38
C PRO A 31 15.25 19.53 -6.85
N LEU A 32 16.38 20.04 -7.36
CA LEU A 32 17.72 19.65 -6.89
C LEU A 32 18.01 20.09 -5.45
N ASP A 33 17.28 21.07 -4.90
CA ASP A 33 17.40 21.47 -3.50
C ASP A 33 17.07 20.30 -2.56
N LEU A 34 16.28 19.32 -2.99
CA LEU A 34 16.03 18.11 -2.20
C LEU A 34 17.34 17.39 -1.85
N LEU A 35 18.25 17.26 -2.81
CA LEU A 35 19.53 16.60 -2.60
C LEU A 35 20.43 17.42 -1.67
N ALA A 36 20.42 18.75 -1.81
CA ALA A 36 21.16 19.66 -0.93
C ALA A 36 20.63 19.63 0.52
N ARG A 37 19.32 19.38 0.71
CA ARG A 37 18.65 19.23 2.02
C ARG A 37 18.84 17.83 2.65
N GLY A 38 19.63 16.97 2.00
CA GLY A 38 19.97 15.65 2.54
C GLY A 38 18.99 14.55 2.16
N TYR A 39 18.05 14.76 1.23
CA TYR A 39 17.23 13.69 0.66
C TYR A 39 18.00 12.89 -0.42
N VAL A 40 19.29 12.67 -0.21
CA VAL A 40 20.12 11.90 -1.15
C VAL A 40 19.78 10.41 -1.02
N PRO A 41 19.52 9.69 -2.11
CA PRO A 41 19.18 8.27 -2.02
C PRO A 41 20.35 7.44 -1.51
N ARG A 42 20.02 6.41 -0.74
CA ARG A 42 20.96 5.50 -0.09
C ARG A 42 20.74 4.03 -0.42
N PHE A 43 19.54 3.70 -0.89
CA PHE A 43 19.20 2.39 -1.40
C PHE A 43 18.69 2.53 -2.83
N ALA A 44 18.94 1.50 -3.63
CA ALA A 44 18.41 1.39 -4.98
C ALA A 44 18.02 -0.06 -5.23
N PHE A 45 16.94 -0.23 -5.97
CA PHE A 45 16.48 -1.51 -6.46
C PHE A 45 15.77 -1.31 -7.79
N GLU A 46 15.72 -2.36 -8.59
CA GLU A 46 15.07 -2.36 -9.90
C GLU A 46 13.89 -3.32 -9.83
N LEU A 47 12.76 -2.87 -10.36
CA LEU A 47 11.59 -3.71 -10.53
C LEU A 47 11.07 -3.48 -11.94
N PHE A 48 11.07 -4.56 -12.74
CA PHE A 48 10.74 -4.52 -14.16
C PHE A 48 11.68 -3.57 -14.93
N ASP A 49 11.13 -2.57 -15.62
CA ASP A 49 11.86 -1.53 -16.34
C ASP A 49 12.03 -0.23 -15.51
N THR A 50 11.64 -0.27 -14.23
CA THR A 50 11.63 0.89 -13.35
C THR A 50 12.74 0.79 -12.32
N ARG A 51 13.57 1.82 -12.23
CA ARG A 51 14.59 1.93 -11.19
C ARG A 51 14.08 2.80 -10.07
N VAL A 52 14.20 2.33 -8.83
CA VAL A 52 13.74 3.04 -7.65
C VAL A 52 14.92 3.32 -6.74
N PHE A 53 15.10 4.59 -6.41
CA PHE A 53 16.06 5.04 -5.42
C PHE A 53 15.31 5.55 -4.19
N VAL A 54 15.74 5.20 -2.99
CA VAL A 54 15.11 5.69 -1.75
C VAL A 54 16.17 6.22 -0.77
N THR A 55 15.80 7.21 0.04
CA THR A 55 16.60 7.71 1.15
C THR A 55 16.74 6.68 2.27
N ASP A 56 17.45 7.03 3.36
CA ASP A 56 17.18 6.40 4.66
C ASP A 56 15.72 6.64 5.07
N ALA A 57 15.18 5.79 5.93
CA ALA A 57 13.84 5.98 6.48
C ALA A 57 13.77 7.28 7.30
N LEU A 58 12.70 8.02 7.08
CA LEU A 58 12.30 9.24 7.77
C LEU A 58 11.00 8.98 8.51
N GLN A 59 10.67 9.85 9.46
CA GLN A 59 9.37 9.81 10.12
C GLN A 59 8.92 11.21 10.50
N ASN A 60 7.62 11.39 10.70
CA ASN A 60 7.04 12.49 11.45
C ASN A 60 6.14 11.87 12.56
N PRO A 61 5.37 12.66 13.33
CA PRO A 61 4.50 12.10 14.36
C PRO A 61 3.50 11.05 13.85
N ASP A 62 3.07 11.16 12.58
CA ASP A 62 1.96 10.39 12.03
C ASP A 62 2.40 9.16 11.23
N ILE A 63 3.51 9.27 10.47
CA ILE A 63 3.94 8.25 9.51
C ILE A 63 5.45 8.06 9.47
N ARG A 64 5.85 6.83 9.13
CA ARG A 64 7.22 6.49 8.71
C ARG A 64 7.26 6.29 7.20
N PHE A 65 8.27 6.87 6.56
CA PHE A 65 8.33 6.95 5.10
C PHE A 65 9.76 7.06 4.55
N PHE A 66 9.86 6.96 3.22
CA PHE A 66 11.04 7.30 2.44
C PHE A 66 10.70 8.42 1.46
N VAL A 67 11.68 9.27 1.16
CA VAL A 67 11.65 10.00 -0.12
C VAL A 67 12.18 9.05 -1.18
N ALA A 68 11.32 8.72 -2.14
CA ALA A 68 11.61 7.83 -3.25
C ALA A 68 11.79 8.62 -4.54
N TYR A 69 12.64 8.12 -5.43
CA TYR A 69 12.83 8.60 -6.79
C TYR A 69 12.54 7.45 -7.75
N VAL A 70 11.36 7.49 -8.36
CA VAL A 70 10.91 6.51 -9.35
C VAL A 70 11.42 6.95 -10.71
N VAL A 71 12.36 6.21 -11.28
CA VAL A 71 13.05 6.56 -12.52
C VAL A 71 12.50 5.74 -13.67
N GLN A 72 11.95 6.43 -14.66
CA GLN A 72 11.32 5.83 -15.84
C GLN A 72 11.74 6.52 -17.13
N PRO A 73 11.64 5.83 -18.28
CA PRO A 73 11.75 6.47 -19.59
C PRO A 73 10.75 7.64 -19.72
N ARG A 74 11.16 8.72 -20.38
CA ARG A 74 10.23 9.80 -20.71
C ARG A 74 9.14 9.28 -21.64
N ARG A 75 7.88 9.58 -21.30
CA ARG A 75 6.73 9.25 -22.16
C ARG A 75 6.81 9.91 -23.54
N ARG A 76 7.46 11.08 -23.64
CA ARG A 76 7.71 11.80 -24.90
C ARG A 76 9.17 12.22 -25.00
N GLY A 77 9.84 11.83 -26.08
CA GLY A 77 11.24 12.17 -26.36
C GLY A 77 12.26 11.23 -25.71
N ARG A 78 13.54 11.56 -25.85
CA ARG A 78 14.65 10.79 -25.28
C ARG A 78 14.95 11.22 -23.85
N GLY A 79 15.46 10.28 -23.05
CA GLY A 79 15.94 10.50 -21.69
C GLY A 79 15.02 9.94 -20.62
N LEU A 80 15.34 10.26 -19.37
CA LEU A 80 14.67 9.74 -18.17
C LEU A 80 14.03 10.88 -17.39
N ASP A 81 12.93 10.55 -16.70
CA ASP A 81 12.39 11.37 -15.62
C ASP A 81 12.51 10.59 -14.31
N ALA A 82 12.92 11.28 -13.25
CA ALA A 82 12.99 10.77 -11.89
C ALA A 82 11.91 11.48 -11.07
N PHE A 83 10.87 10.76 -10.67
CA PHE A 83 9.73 11.32 -9.93
C PHE A 83 9.96 11.17 -8.43
N ALA A 84 10.06 12.30 -7.72
CA ALA A 84 10.10 12.31 -6.27
C ALA A 84 8.72 11.95 -5.72
N ARG A 85 8.67 10.96 -4.83
CA ARG A 85 7.46 10.40 -4.22
C ARG A 85 7.70 10.13 -2.73
N ILE A 86 6.62 9.98 -1.98
CA ILE A 86 6.66 9.54 -0.58
C ILE A 86 6.16 8.10 -0.54
N PHE A 87 7.07 7.19 -0.18
CA PHE A 87 6.72 5.80 0.08
C PHE A 87 6.57 5.62 1.58
N TYR A 88 5.37 5.31 2.04
CA TYR A 88 5.04 5.18 3.46
C TYR A 88 4.43 3.82 3.76
N LYS A 89 4.39 3.46 5.03
CA LYS A 89 3.80 2.21 5.49
C LYS A 89 2.70 2.51 6.49
N ASP A 90 1.56 1.85 6.33
CA ASP A 90 0.41 2.00 7.22
C ASP A 90 0.19 0.75 8.11
N LEU A 91 -0.96 0.70 8.78
CA LEU A 91 -1.33 -0.35 9.73
C LEU A 91 -1.56 -1.73 9.08
N SER A 92 -1.95 -1.74 7.80
CA SER A 92 -2.07 -2.96 7.01
C SER A 92 -0.70 -3.59 6.71
N LEU A 93 0.38 -2.84 7.01
CA LEU A 93 1.78 -3.18 6.80
C LEU A 93 2.19 -3.25 5.32
N VAL A 94 1.39 -2.66 4.43
CA VAL A 94 1.75 -2.50 3.03
C VAL A 94 2.49 -1.17 2.83
N TRP A 95 3.56 -1.20 2.05
CA TRP A 95 4.18 0.02 1.56
C TRP A 95 3.34 0.60 0.42
N ARG A 96 3.07 1.90 0.50
CA ARG A 96 2.21 2.65 -0.41
C ARG A 96 2.94 3.88 -0.94
N SER A 97 2.48 4.40 -2.07
CA SER A 97 2.91 5.71 -2.57
C SER A 97 1.81 6.75 -2.36
N SER A 98 2.08 7.77 -1.56
CA SER A 98 1.13 8.86 -1.33
C SER A 98 0.84 9.63 -2.62
N SER A 99 -0.43 9.93 -2.88
CA SER A 99 -0.83 10.76 -4.03
C SER A 99 -0.74 12.25 -3.70
N HIS A 100 -1.12 12.64 -2.49
CA HIS A 100 -1.09 14.00 -1.94
C HIS A 100 -1.14 13.97 -0.41
N PHE A 101 -1.31 15.11 0.25
CA PHE A 101 -1.63 15.18 1.69
C PHE A 101 -2.40 16.46 2.03
N SER A 102 -3.12 16.46 3.15
CA SER A 102 -3.70 17.64 3.78
C SER A 102 -3.29 17.68 5.25
N ARG A 103 -3.29 18.88 5.83
CA ARG A 103 -3.03 19.10 7.26
C ARG A 103 -4.01 20.16 7.75
N GLU A 104 -4.94 19.75 8.60
CA GLU A 104 -5.95 20.60 9.24
C GLU A 104 -6.08 20.17 10.71
N ASP A 105 -6.19 21.13 11.62
CA ASP A 105 -6.35 20.92 13.06
C ASP A 105 -5.36 19.95 13.72
N GLY A 106 -4.13 19.93 13.20
CA GLY A 106 -3.06 19.06 13.68
C GLY A 106 -3.15 17.61 13.18
N ALA A 107 -4.21 17.23 12.47
CA ALA A 107 -4.33 15.93 11.82
C ALA A 107 -3.65 15.94 10.45
N LEU A 108 -2.75 14.97 10.24
CA LEU A 108 -2.20 14.71 8.91
C LEU A 108 -3.08 13.66 8.22
N TRP A 109 -3.67 14.06 7.10
CA TRP A 109 -4.26 13.10 6.18
C TRP A 109 -3.36 12.95 4.96
N VAL A 110 -2.95 11.72 4.68
CA VAL A 110 -2.16 11.42 3.49
C VAL A 110 -3.13 10.97 2.42
N GLY A 111 -3.16 11.73 1.32
CA GLY A 111 -3.93 11.46 0.12
C GLY A 111 -3.81 10.02 -0.30
N LYS A 112 -4.96 9.32 -0.18
CA LYS A 112 -5.09 7.92 -0.52
C LYS A 112 -5.42 7.79 -2.01
N GLY A 113 -5.83 6.60 -2.42
CA GLY A 113 -5.93 6.18 -3.81
C GLY A 113 -7.04 6.84 -4.61
N ASP A 114 -7.32 6.26 -5.77
CA ASP A 114 -8.46 6.60 -6.62
C ASP A 114 -9.77 6.59 -5.83
N VAL A 115 -10.85 7.16 -6.36
CA VAL A 115 -12.11 7.28 -5.62
C VAL A 115 -13.23 6.46 -6.24
N LEU A 116 -14.17 6.04 -5.39
CA LEU A 116 -15.43 5.44 -5.79
C LEU A 116 -16.57 6.32 -5.27
N SER A 117 -17.43 6.77 -6.19
CA SER A 117 -18.73 7.35 -5.81
C SER A 117 -19.72 6.23 -5.52
N TYR A 118 -20.47 6.35 -4.42
CA TYR A 118 -21.57 5.47 -4.08
C TYR A 118 -22.74 6.28 -3.51
N VAL A 119 -23.93 5.67 -3.42
CA VAL A 119 -25.11 6.33 -2.85
C VAL A 119 -25.45 5.69 -1.51
N GLU A 120 -25.55 6.50 -0.48
CA GLU A 120 -25.90 6.11 0.88
C GLU A 120 -26.98 7.07 1.39
N ASP A 121 -28.12 6.53 1.84
CA ASP A 121 -29.28 7.30 2.28
C ASP A 121 -29.73 8.42 1.30
N GLY A 122 -29.64 8.12 -0.01
CA GLY A 122 -30.01 9.04 -1.08
C GLY A 122 -29.01 10.18 -1.32
N ARG A 123 -27.84 10.15 -0.68
CA ARG A 123 -26.74 11.11 -0.86
C ARG A 123 -25.60 10.47 -1.63
N GLU A 124 -24.99 11.23 -2.53
CA GLU A 124 -23.74 10.81 -3.17
C GLU A 124 -22.60 10.96 -2.17
N MET A 125 -21.91 9.86 -1.94
CA MET A 125 -20.75 9.72 -1.08
C MET A 125 -19.55 9.35 -1.92
N VAL A 126 -18.36 9.76 -1.49
CA VAL A 126 -17.10 9.44 -2.17
C VAL A 126 -16.17 8.79 -1.15
N THR A 127 -15.66 7.60 -1.47
CA THR A 127 -14.66 6.91 -0.67
C THR A 127 -13.36 6.73 -1.46
N SER A 128 -12.23 6.62 -0.75
CA SER A 128 -10.94 6.37 -1.36
C SER A 128 -10.62 4.88 -1.42
N ILE A 129 -10.25 4.41 -2.60
CA ILE A 129 -9.78 3.05 -2.89
C ILE A 129 -8.28 2.99 -2.58
N GLU A 130 -7.94 2.83 -1.30
CA GLU A 130 -6.57 2.98 -0.82
C GLU A 130 -5.58 2.01 -1.49
N SER A 131 -6.07 0.82 -1.85
CA SER A 131 -5.32 -0.25 -2.52
C SER A 131 -4.67 0.19 -3.84
N THR A 132 -5.19 1.21 -4.50
CA THR A 132 -4.61 1.76 -5.73
C THR A 132 -3.26 2.46 -5.50
N THR A 133 -2.91 2.75 -4.24
CA THR A 133 -1.60 3.29 -3.84
C THR A 133 -0.60 2.21 -3.42
N ASP A 134 -1.01 0.94 -3.35
CA ASP A 134 -0.15 -0.16 -2.92
C ASP A 134 1.01 -0.35 -3.89
N LEU A 135 2.23 -0.31 -3.34
CA LEU A 135 3.41 -0.63 -4.12
C LEU A 135 3.42 -2.14 -4.45
N PRO A 136 3.94 -2.53 -5.62
CA PRO A 136 4.06 -3.92 -6.03
C PRO A 136 4.55 -4.85 -4.92
N PHE A 137 3.91 -6.01 -4.75
CA PHE A 137 4.32 -6.98 -3.73
C PHE A 137 5.78 -7.44 -3.89
N GLU A 138 6.31 -7.39 -5.11
CA GLU A 138 7.69 -7.69 -5.46
C GLU A 138 8.71 -6.71 -4.87
N MET A 139 8.34 -5.45 -4.62
CA MET A 139 9.25 -4.45 -4.03
C MET A 139 9.12 -4.29 -2.52
N GLN A 140 8.06 -4.83 -1.90
CA GLN A 140 7.82 -4.72 -0.46
C GLN A 140 9.03 -5.22 0.35
N ALA A 141 9.62 -6.35 -0.03
CA ALA A 141 10.78 -6.93 0.67
C ALA A 141 12.03 -6.02 0.62
N ALA A 142 12.26 -5.33 -0.50
CA ALA A 142 13.38 -4.40 -0.65
C ALA A 142 13.21 -3.15 0.25
N LEU A 143 11.98 -2.66 0.39
CA LEU A 143 11.65 -1.55 1.28
C LEU A 143 11.79 -1.94 2.76
N GLU A 144 11.36 -3.15 3.13
CA GLU A 144 11.61 -3.68 4.48
C GLU A 144 13.11 -3.81 4.78
N ASP A 145 13.92 -4.23 3.81
CA ASP A 145 15.38 -4.27 3.97
C ASP A 145 16.00 -2.88 4.13
N ALA A 146 15.58 -1.91 3.32
CA ALA A 146 16.01 -0.52 3.45
C ALA A 146 15.63 0.06 4.82
N LEU A 147 14.43 -0.24 5.32
CA LEU A 147 13.97 0.18 6.64
C LEU A 147 14.85 -0.42 7.74
N ARG A 148 15.10 -1.74 7.72
CA ARG A 148 15.97 -2.40 8.71
C ARG A 148 17.40 -1.89 8.70
N ARG A 149 17.93 -1.53 7.52
CA ARG A 149 19.30 -1.03 7.35
C ARG A 149 19.45 0.45 7.68
N THR A 150 18.35 1.16 7.88
CA THR A 150 18.36 2.53 8.38
C THR A 150 18.73 2.51 9.87
N LYS A 151 19.95 2.95 10.20
CA LYS A 151 20.46 2.92 11.58
C LYS A 151 19.75 3.92 12.51
N ARG A 152 19.40 5.10 11.97
CA ARG A 152 18.73 6.18 12.71
C ARG A 152 17.64 6.75 11.83
N VAL A 153 16.41 6.65 12.29
CA VAL A 153 15.26 7.27 11.62
C VAL A 153 15.22 8.74 12.03
N ARG A 154 15.31 9.65 11.05
CA ARG A 154 15.28 11.10 11.28
C ARG A 154 13.84 11.59 11.33
N ASN A 155 13.50 12.41 12.33
CA ASN A 155 12.26 13.18 12.34
C ASN A 155 12.32 14.30 11.30
N ASP A 156 11.35 14.36 10.39
CA ASP A 156 11.31 15.31 9.28
C ASP A 156 9.87 15.64 8.88
N GLU A 157 9.34 16.71 9.46
CA GLU A 157 7.98 17.18 9.18
C GLU A 157 7.84 17.91 7.84
N ARG A 158 8.96 18.36 7.26
CA ARG A 158 8.98 19.19 6.03
C ARG A 158 9.01 18.38 4.75
N ALA A 159 9.46 17.12 4.82
CA ALA A 159 9.63 16.29 3.63
C ALA A 159 8.34 16.16 2.81
N LEU A 160 7.18 16.09 3.47
CA LEU A 160 5.89 16.00 2.80
C LEU A 160 5.58 17.28 2.00
N ASP A 161 5.68 18.46 2.61
CA ASP A 161 5.47 19.75 1.94
C ASP A 161 6.40 19.93 0.73
N LEU A 162 7.66 19.49 0.87
CA LEU A 162 8.65 19.61 -0.20
C LEU A 162 8.34 18.70 -1.40
N VAL A 163 7.84 17.48 -1.15
CA VAL A 163 7.72 16.43 -2.16
C VAL A 163 6.31 16.29 -2.74
N LEU A 164 5.28 16.34 -1.90
CA LEU A 164 3.89 16.04 -2.26
C LEU A 164 3.06 17.30 -2.52
N HIS A 165 1.96 17.12 -3.24
CA HIS A 165 0.91 18.13 -3.30
C HIS A 165 0.26 18.30 -1.92
N ARG A 166 0.26 19.54 -1.40
CA ARG A 166 -0.61 19.93 -0.29
C ARG A 166 -1.99 20.26 -0.86
N ALA A 167 -2.97 19.45 -0.51
CA ALA A 167 -4.36 19.61 -0.90
C ALA A 167 -5.17 20.34 0.17
N PRO A 168 -6.30 20.97 -0.22
CA PRO A 168 -7.35 21.34 0.74
C PRO A 168 -7.83 20.11 1.52
N SER A 169 -8.27 20.30 2.76
CA SER A 169 -8.71 19.22 3.63
C SER A 169 -9.90 18.42 3.11
N TRP A 170 -10.81 19.07 2.38
CA TRP A 170 -11.97 18.45 1.76
C TRP A 170 -11.64 17.62 0.51
N ARG A 171 -10.42 17.68 -0.03
CA ARG A 171 -10.07 16.96 -1.25
C ARG A 171 -9.71 15.51 -0.92
N ILE A 172 -10.53 14.59 -1.40
CA ILE A 172 -10.28 13.14 -1.33
C ILE A 172 -9.60 12.63 -2.61
N GLU A 173 -9.97 13.20 -3.76
CA GLU A 173 -9.52 12.75 -5.08
C GLU A 173 -8.02 13.01 -5.32
N PRO A 174 -7.27 12.03 -5.86
CA PRO A 174 -5.90 12.25 -6.31
C PRO A 174 -5.79 13.29 -7.43
N TYR A 175 -4.56 13.66 -7.76
CA TYR A 175 -4.27 14.53 -8.89
C TYR A 175 -4.17 13.74 -10.20
N ALA A 176 -4.29 14.44 -11.34
CA ALA A 176 -4.32 13.84 -12.66
C ALA A 176 -3.09 12.99 -13.00
N ASP A 177 -1.91 13.34 -12.48
CA ASP A 177 -0.70 12.54 -12.69
C ASP A 177 -0.74 11.18 -11.99
N PHE A 178 -1.61 11.00 -10.99
CA PHE A 178 -1.92 9.72 -10.38
C PHE A 178 -3.04 8.96 -11.12
N THR A 179 -4.16 9.63 -11.43
CA THR A 179 -5.36 8.97 -11.97
C THR A 179 -5.29 8.69 -13.47
N GLU A 180 -4.73 9.59 -14.29
CA GLU A 180 -4.75 9.44 -15.74
C GLU A 180 -4.07 8.16 -16.26
N PRO A 181 -2.92 7.69 -15.72
CA PRO A 181 -2.35 6.40 -16.13
C PRO A 181 -3.30 5.23 -15.89
N ARG A 182 -4.04 5.24 -14.79
CA ARG A 182 -5.03 4.20 -14.45
C ARG A 182 -6.24 4.26 -15.37
N ALA A 183 -6.79 5.47 -15.57
CA ALA A 183 -7.92 5.69 -16.47
C ALA A 183 -7.60 5.23 -17.90
N ARG A 184 -6.37 5.51 -18.39
CA ARG A 184 -5.91 4.99 -19.69
C ARG A 184 -5.79 3.46 -19.72
N ALA A 185 -5.29 2.86 -18.64
CA ALA A 185 -5.19 1.41 -18.55
C ALA A 185 -6.58 0.76 -18.55
N ALA A 186 -7.52 1.29 -17.78
CA ALA A 186 -8.90 0.83 -17.70
C ALA A 186 -9.70 1.00 -19.01
N ALA A 187 -9.34 1.98 -19.85
CA ALA A 187 -9.96 2.18 -21.16
C ALA A 187 -9.64 1.07 -22.18
N ASP A 188 -8.60 0.25 -21.95
CA ASP A 188 -8.31 -0.93 -22.79
C ASP A 188 -8.98 -2.19 -22.19
N PRO A 189 -9.95 -2.81 -22.89
CA PRO A 189 -10.63 -4.00 -22.40
C PRO A 189 -9.71 -5.18 -22.04
N ARG A 190 -8.51 -5.26 -22.62
CA ARG A 190 -7.53 -6.33 -22.32
C ARG A 190 -6.93 -6.21 -20.93
N ASN A 191 -6.92 -5.00 -20.39
CA ASN A 191 -6.41 -4.71 -19.05
C ASN A 191 -7.45 -4.95 -17.95
N LEU A 192 -8.72 -5.12 -18.32
CA LEU A 192 -9.81 -5.37 -17.37
C LEU A 192 -9.72 -6.77 -16.77
N VAL A 193 -9.24 -6.87 -15.53
CA VAL A 193 -9.24 -8.11 -14.76
C VAL A 193 -10.70 -8.55 -14.53
N ASN A 194 -11.03 -9.80 -14.86
CA ASN A 194 -12.40 -10.32 -14.84
C ASN A 194 -13.42 -9.44 -15.61
N GLY A 195 -12.96 -8.79 -16.68
CA GLY A 195 -13.79 -7.87 -17.47
C GLY A 195 -14.24 -6.65 -16.66
N GLY A 196 -13.48 -6.25 -15.64
CA GLY A 196 -13.77 -5.10 -14.77
C GLY A 196 -14.69 -5.42 -13.60
N ARG A 197 -15.17 -6.66 -13.49
CA ARG A 197 -16.04 -7.10 -12.40
C ARG A 197 -15.23 -7.58 -11.21
N ALA A 198 -15.81 -7.44 -10.01
CA ALA A 198 -15.22 -7.92 -8.78
C ALA A 198 -14.78 -9.39 -8.87
N ILE A 199 -13.54 -9.68 -8.47
CA ILE A 199 -12.97 -11.04 -8.40
C ILE A 199 -13.32 -11.75 -7.09
N ALA A 200 -13.68 -10.99 -6.06
CA ALA A 200 -14.14 -11.49 -4.77
C ALA A 200 -15.24 -10.55 -4.25
N ARG A 201 -16.30 -11.12 -3.68
CA ARG A 201 -17.41 -10.37 -3.08
C ARG A 201 -18.12 -11.15 -1.99
N PHE A 202 -18.79 -10.45 -1.09
CA PHE A 202 -19.71 -11.02 -0.12
C PHE A 202 -21.11 -11.10 -0.73
N ARG A 203 -21.74 -12.28 -0.69
CA ARG A 203 -23.13 -12.42 -1.19
C ARG A 203 -24.15 -11.80 -0.23
N ARG A 204 -23.78 -11.65 1.03
CA ARG A 204 -24.59 -11.04 2.09
C ARG A 204 -23.70 -10.03 2.83
N PRO A 205 -24.08 -8.74 2.87
CA PRO A 205 -23.36 -7.73 3.65
C PRO A 205 -23.20 -8.19 5.11
N GLY A 206 -22.04 -7.95 5.70
CA GLY A 206 -21.73 -8.32 7.09
C GLY A 206 -21.64 -9.83 7.38
N ASP A 207 -21.68 -10.71 6.37
CA ASP A 207 -21.51 -12.15 6.55
C ASP A 207 -20.21 -12.65 5.90
N PRO A 208 -19.15 -12.91 6.68
CA PRO A 208 -17.85 -13.33 6.17
C PRO A 208 -17.91 -14.72 5.53
N GLY A 209 -18.84 -15.58 5.95
CA GLY A 209 -19.07 -16.91 5.38
C GLY A 209 -19.69 -16.86 3.98
N SER A 210 -20.21 -15.70 3.58
CA SER A 210 -20.80 -15.47 2.25
C SER A 210 -19.77 -15.10 1.17
N LEU A 211 -18.49 -15.00 1.53
CA LEU A 211 -17.40 -14.67 0.62
C LEU A 211 -17.33 -15.67 -0.54
N VAL A 212 -17.33 -15.14 -1.76
CA VAL A 212 -17.13 -15.92 -2.98
C VAL A 212 -16.13 -15.26 -3.91
N PHE A 213 -15.35 -16.09 -4.59
CA PHE A 213 -14.43 -15.67 -5.64
C PHE A 213 -15.02 -15.99 -7.02
N ALA A 214 -14.70 -15.15 -8.00
CA ALA A 214 -14.87 -15.49 -9.40
C ALA A 214 -13.98 -16.68 -9.76
N LYS A 215 -14.52 -17.62 -10.54
CA LYS A 215 -13.82 -18.87 -10.89
C LYS A 215 -12.42 -18.60 -11.44
N GLY A 216 -11.42 -19.25 -10.84
CA GLY A 216 -10.02 -19.16 -11.22
C GLY A 216 -9.28 -18.02 -10.54
N TYR A 217 -9.96 -17.07 -9.91
CA TYR A 217 -9.31 -16.00 -9.16
C TYR A 217 -9.03 -16.37 -7.71
N GLU A 218 -9.50 -17.51 -7.20
CA GLU A 218 -9.20 -17.98 -5.84
C GLU A 218 -7.68 -18.06 -5.61
N PRO A 219 -7.18 -17.77 -4.40
CA PRO A 219 -5.78 -18.05 -4.05
C PRO A 219 -5.42 -19.52 -4.24
N ASP A 220 -4.33 -19.81 -4.93
CA ASP A 220 -3.81 -21.17 -5.10
C ASP A 220 -2.84 -21.52 -3.96
N PHE A 221 -3.40 -21.87 -2.79
CA PHE A 221 -2.59 -22.24 -1.63
C PHE A 221 -1.73 -23.50 -1.81
N ARG A 222 -2.01 -24.32 -2.83
CA ARG A 222 -1.31 -25.60 -3.03
C ARG A 222 -0.14 -25.49 -3.99
N GLY A 223 -0.32 -24.77 -5.09
CA GLY A 223 0.68 -24.63 -6.16
C GLY A 223 1.09 -23.19 -6.47
N GLY A 224 0.45 -22.19 -5.86
CA GLY A 224 0.63 -20.77 -6.17
C GLY A 224 1.52 -20.01 -5.19
N ALA A 225 2.03 -20.65 -4.14
CA ALA A 225 2.95 -20.01 -3.19
C ALA A 225 4.27 -19.64 -3.89
N LEU A 226 4.64 -18.36 -3.84
CA LEU A 226 5.85 -17.82 -4.49
C LEU A 226 6.98 -17.60 -3.49
N GLU A 227 6.70 -16.86 -2.43
CA GLU A 227 7.70 -16.49 -1.43
C GLU A 227 7.07 -16.34 -0.05
N THR A 228 7.90 -16.48 0.97
CA THR A 228 7.57 -16.12 2.34
C THR A 228 8.67 -15.20 2.87
N LEU A 229 8.30 -13.98 3.22
CA LEU A 229 9.20 -13.02 3.87
C LEU A 229 8.90 -12.98 5.36
N LEU A 230 9.93 -13.06 6.19
CA LEU A 230 9.81 -12.83 7.63
C LEU A 230 10.12 -11.38 7.96
N THR A 231 9.18 -10.72 8.63
CA THR A 231 9.35 -9.37 9.18
C THR A 231 8.98 -9.35 10.66
N LYS A 232 9.00 -8.17 11.29
CA LYS A 232 8.60 -7.99 12.68
C LYS A 232 7.74 -6.75 12.79
N SER A 233 6.71 -6.81 13.62
CA SER A 233 5.92 -5.65 14.05
C SER A 233 5.68 -5.72 15.55
N SER A 234 5.94 -4.63 16.26
CA SER A 234 5.56 -4.50 17.66
C SER A 234 4.04 -4.48 17.83
N LEU A 235 3.32 -3.78 16.94
CA LEU A 235 1.86 -3.68 16.93
C LEU A 235 1.19 -5.05 16.90
N TYR A 236 1.77 -6.00 16.17
CA TYR A 236 1.22 -7.35 16.01
C TYR A 236 1.99 -8.39 16.81
N GLY A 237 2.65 -8.01 17.91
CA GLY A 237 3.21 -8.96 18.88
C GLY A 237 4.47 -9.72 18.42
N GLY A 238 5.20 -9.21 17.42
CA GLY A 238 6.53 -9.69 17.05
C GLY A 238 6.65 -10.22 15.62
N PRO A 239 7.11 -11.48 15.40
CA PRO A 239 7.38 -12.00 14.07
C PRO A 239 6.14 -12.06 13.17
N LEU A 240 6.33 -11.73 11.90
CA LEU A 240 5.29 -11.75 10.87
C LEU A 240 5.78 -12.57 9.67
N GLY A 241 4.91 -13.40 9.12
CA GLY A 241 5.08 -14.03 7.81
C GLY A 241 4.29 -13.28 6.74
N ARG A 242 4.94 -12.83 5.66
CA ARG A 242 4.27 -12.31 4.46
C ARG A 242 4.34 -13.36 3.37
N HIS A 243 3.20 -13.86 2.93
CA HIS A 243 3.10 -14.97 2.00
C HIS A 243 2.49 -14.50 0.69
N ARG A 244 3.30 -14.48 -0.38
CA ARG A 244 2.83 -14.10 -1.71
C ARG A 244 2.33 -15.33 -2.45
N ILE A 245 1.08 -15.27 -2.92
CA ILE A 245 0.36 -16.41 -3.48
C ILE A 245 -0.37 -15.99 -4.73
N LEU A 246 -0.18 -16.72 -5.83
CA LEU A 246 -0.89 -16.49 -7.08
C LEU A 246 -2.33 -16.98 -7.00
N SER A 247 -3.22 -16.36 -7.78
CA SER A 247 -4.53 -16.95 -8.08
C SER A 247 -4.40 -18.25 -8.88
N ARG A 248 -5.42 -19.10 -8.86
CA ARG A 248 -5.46 -20.37 -9.62
C ARG A 248 -5.22 -20.18 -11.12
N ASN A 249 -5.76 -19.12 -11.70
CA ASN A 249 -5.57 -18.75 -13.10
C ASN A 249 -4.25 -18.00 -13.37
N ARG A 250 -3.45 -17.73 -12.34
CA ARG A 250 -2.14 -17.07 -12.42
C ARG A 250 -2.19 -15.67 -13.06
N ARG A 251 -3.31 -14.95 -12.92
CA ARG A 251 -3.47 -13.59 -13.46
C ARG A 251 -3.26 -12.50 -12.42
N ILE A 252 -3.46 -12.82 -11.14
CA ILE A 252 -3.28 -11.90 -10.02
C ILE A 252 -2.49 -12.59 -8.91
N GLN A 253 -2.08 -11.79 -7.94
CA GLN A 253 -1.40 -12.22 -6.73
C GLN A 253 -2.05 -11.62 -5.50
N TYR A 254 -1.92 -12.38 -4.41
CA TYR A 254 -2.32 -12.04 -3.05
C TYR A 254 -1.08 -11.98 -2.18
N THR A 255 -1.14 -11.14 -1.15
CA THR A 255 -0.21 -11.22 -0.02
C THR A 255 -1.01 -11.47 1.24
N PHE A 256 -0.77 -12.60 1.89
CA PHE A 256 -1.29 -12.90 3.22
C PHE A 256 -0.27 -12.47 4.26
N ILE A 257 -0.71 -11.79 5.31
CA ILE A 257 0.11 -11.48 6.48
C ILE A 257 -0.33 -12.41 7.61
N ALA A 258 0.63 -13.14 8.17
CA ALA A 258 0.44 -14.03 9.30
C ALA A 258 1.22 -13.48 10.50
N ALA A 259 0.49 -12.98 11.50
CA ALA A 259 1.00 -12.61 12.80
C ALA A 259 0.77 -13.74 13.82
N PRO A 260 1.27 -13.63 15.06
CA PRO A 260 1.04 -14.63 16.10
C PRO A 260 -0.45 -14.90 16.37
N ARG A 261 -1.30 -13.86 16.31
CA ARG A 261 -2.75 -13.94 16.55
C ARG A 261 -3.56 -13.78 15.27
N HIS A 262 -3.20 -12.80 14.45
CA HIS A 262 -3.97 -12.40 13.27
C HIS A 262 -3.50 -13.04 11.98
N VAL A 263 -4.42 -13.27 11.06
CA VAL A 263 -4.13 -13.51 9.65
C VAL A 263 -5.08 -12.64 8.84
N TRP A 264 -4.53 -11.84 7.92
CA TRP A 264 -5.31 -11.06 6.97
C TRP A 264 -4.65 -11.12 5.60
N LEU A 265 -5.34 -10.60 4.58
CA LEU A 265 -4.80 -10.48 3.23
C LEU A 265 -4.84 -9.02 2.77
N LEU A 266 -3.85 -8.65 1.98
CA LEU A 266 -3.78 -7.36 1.32
C LEU A 266 -4.61 -7.39 0.02
N PRO A 267 -5.09 -6.22 -0.45
CA PRO A 267 -5.77 -6.10 -1.73
C PRO A 267 -4.97 -6.74 -2.88
N PRO A 268 -5.58 -7.55 -3.74
CA PRO A 268 -4.86 -8.28 -4.79
C PRO A 268 -4.28 -7.35 -5.84
N GLN A 269 -3.19 -7.79 -6.46
CA GLN A 269 -2.53 -7.05 -7.53
C GLN A 269 -2.49 -7.85 -8.82
N ALA A 270 -2.67 -7.19 -9.97
CA ALA A 270 -2.43 -7.80 -11.28
C ALA A 270 -0.95 -8.16 -11.45
N LEU A 271 -0.64 -9.18 -12.26
CA LEU A 271 0.74 -9.58 -12.58
C LEU A 271 1.36 -8.79 -13.74
N THR A 272 0.95 -7.55 -13.92
CA THR A 272 1.47 -6.70 -15.01
C THR A 272 2.94 -6.33 -14.74
N THR A 273 3.58 -5.55 -15.59
CA THR A 273 4.94 -5.05 -15.28
C THR A 273 5.05 -3.54 -15.44
N GLU A 274 4.04 -2.91 -16.04
CA GLU A 274 3.98 -1.46 -16.16
C GLU A 274 3.64 -0.82 -14.80
N LEU A 275 4.46 0.15 -14.41
CA LEU A 275 4.28 0.98 -13.22
C LEU A 275 4.07 2.43 -13.62
N SER A 276 3.25 3.17 -12.87
CA SER A 276 3.11 4.62 -13.03
C SER A 276 4.32 5.36 -12.47
N SER A 277 4.35 6.69 -12.63
CA SER A 277 5.34 7.58 -11.98
C SER A 277 5.28 7.55 -10.44
N TYR A 278 4.29 6.89 -9.85
CA TYR A 278 4.18 6.64 -8.42
C TYR A 278 4.76 5.26 -8.02
N GLY A 279 5.28 4.48 -8.97
CA GLY A 279 5.79 3.13 -8.72
C GLY A 279 4.70 2.10 -8.44
N VAL A 280 3.42 2.46 -8.62
CA VAL A 280 2.26 1.57 -8.44
C VAL A 280 1.79 1.02 -9.78
N ARG A 281 1.13 -0.13 -9.74
CA ARG A 281 0.47 -0.74 -10.91
C ARG A 281 -0.70 0.12 -11.35
N THR A 282 -0.91 0.24 -12.66
CA THR A 282 -2.03 1.00 -13.25
C THR A 282 -3.28 0.17 -13.49
N ILE A 283 -3.17 -1.15 -13.39
CA ILE A 283 -4.27 -2.09 -13.63
C ILE A 283 -4.86 -2.53 -12.30
N ASP A 284 -6.14 -2.24 -12.14
CA ASP A 284 -6.94 -2.54 -10.95
C ASP A 284 -7.40 -3.98 -10.88
N VAL A 285 -7.57 -4.46 -9.64
CA VAL A 285 -8.21 -5.72 -9.33
C VAL A 285 -9.35 -5.43 -8.35
N VAL A 286 -10.57 -5.41 -8.87
CA VAL A 286 -11.76 -5.07 -8.08
C VAL A 286 -12.12 -6.24 -7.14
N ALA A 287 -12.34 -5.95 -5.88
CA ALA A 287 -12.82 -6.87 -4.85
C ALA A 287 -13.48 -6.07 -3.71
N ASP A 288 -14.35 -6.69 -2.93
CA ASP A 288 -14.95 -6.04 -1.76
C ASP A 288 -13.89 -5.75 -0.68
N ASP A 289 -13.84 -4.50 -0.19
CA ASP A 289 -12.81 -4.02 0.73
C ASP A 289 -12.85 -4.67 2.12
N ASP A 290 -14.02 -5.14 2.57
CA ASP A 290 -14.17 -5.90 3.81
C ASP A 290 -13.31 -7.18 3.83
N LEU A 291 -12.85 -7.66 2.66
CA LEU A 291 -11.92 -8.77 2.56
C LEU A 291 -10.51 -8.44 3.09
N PHE A 292 -10.15 -7.15 3.14
CA PHE A 292 -8.79 -6.67 3.36
C PHE A 292 -8.60 -5.93 4.69
N VAL A 293 -9.54 -6.09 5.62
CA VAL A 293 -9.46 -5.53 6.98
C VAL A 293 -8.15 -6.01 7.66
N PRO A 294 -7.30 -5.11 8.18
CA PRO A 294 -6.10 -5.51 8.90
C PRO A 294 -6.44 -6.09 10.29
N GLY A 295 -5.46 -6.70 10.97
CA GLY A 295 -5.72 -7.34 12.27
C GLY A 295 -6.21 -6.39 13.38
N TYR A 296 -5.88 -5.10 13.26
CA TYR A 296 -6.43 -4.03 14.07
C TYR A 296 -6.92 -2.91 13.17
N GLU A 297 -8.12 -2.40 13.42
CA GLU A 297 -8.71 -1.35 12.59
C GLU A 297 -9.53 -0.36 13.43
N TYR A 298 -9.77 0.84 12.91
CA TYR A 298 -10.51 1.91 13.57
C TYR A 298 -11.89 1.44 14.07
N HIS A 299 -12.13 1.69 15.36
CA HIS A 299 -13.36 1.39 16.07
C HIS A 299 -13.41 2.26 17.34
N PHE A 300 -14.07 3.41 17.26
CA PHE A 300 -14.16 4.37 18.37
C PHE A 300 -15.48 5.14 18.34
N VAL A 301 -15.90 5.64 19.50
CA VAL A 301 -17.05 6.54 19.61
C VAL A 301 -16.57 7.98 19.40
N ASP A 302 -17.18 8.66 18.44
CA ASP A 302 -16.99 10.09 18.23
C ASP A 302 -17.93 10.87 19.15
N ASP A 303 -17.42 11.24 20.32
CA ASP A 303 -18.12 12.03 21.34
C ASP A 303 -18.30 13.50 20.93
N THR A 304 -17.78 13.94 19.77
CA THR A 304 -17.97 15.30 19.28
C THR A 304 -19.29 15.48 18.51
N GLN A 305 -19.95 14.38 18.15
CA GLN A 305 -21.27 14.37 17.53
C GLN A 305 -22.38 14.27 18.59
N ASP A 306 -23.56 14.85 18.33
CA ASP A 306 -24.75 14.74 19.18
C ASP A 306 -25.92 14.12 18.38
N PRO A 307 -26.32 12.86 18.66
CA PRO A 307 -25.73 11.95 19.67
C PRO A 307 -24.33 11.43 19.26
N PRO A 308 -23.51 10.96 20.22
CA PRO A 308 -22.23 10.33 19.92
C PRO A 308 -22.38 9.19 18.91
N ALA A 309 -21.52 9.16 17.91
CA ALA A 309 -21.60 8.22 16.79
C ALA A 309 -20.46 7.20 16.86
N LEU A 310 -20.78 5.91 16.69
CA LEU A 310 -19.75 4.88 16.54
C LEU A 310 -19.15 4.97 15.14
N TYR A 311 -17.85 5.23 15.05
CA TYR A 311 -17.09 5.08 13.82
C TYR A 311 -16.37 3.74 13.83
N SER A 312 -16.68 2.86 12.87
CA SER A 312 -15.93 1.61 12.69
C SER A 312 -15.71 1.28 11.23
N GLN A 313 -14.51 0.76 10.95
CA GLN A 313 -14.15 0.14 9.67
C GLN A 313 -14.06 -1.39 9.80
N ILE A 314 -14.54 -1.96 10.92
CA ILE A 314 -14.71 -3.40 11.11
C ILE A 314 -16.19 -3.71 10.86
N PRO A 315 -16.52 -4.73 10.05
CA PRO A 315 -17.92 -5.10 9.82
C PRO A 315 -18.71 -5.32 11.12
N ASP A 316 -19.97 -4.87 11.09
CA ASP A 316 -20.85 -4.83 12.26
C ASP A 316 -20.92 -6.17 13.00
N GLY A 317 -20.76 -6.11 14.33
CA GLY A 317 -20.80 -7.28 15.20
C GLY A 317 -19.49 -8.09 15.27
N TYR A 318 -18.44 -7.69 14.57
CA TYR A 318 -17.14 -8.39 14.58
C TYR A 318 -15.99 -7.64 15.25
N ALA A 319 -16.22 -6.41 15.75
CA ALA A 319 -15.22 -5.71 16.54
C ALA A 319 -14.94 -6.50 17.84
N GLY A 320 -13.67 -6.85 18.03
CA GLY A 320 -13.18 -7.53 19.23
C GLY A 320 -12.76 -6.54 20.32
N ALA A 321 -11.83 -6.98 21.17
CA ALA A 321 -11.28 -6.13 22.21
C ALA A 321 -10.51 -4.94 21.63
N GLN A 322 -10.51 -3.81 22.36
CA GLN A 322 -9.70 -2.64 22.04
C GLN A 322 -8.21 -3.01 21.91
N SER A 323 -7.53 -2.35 20.98
CA SER A 323 -6.10 -2.54 20.75
C SER A 323 -5.30 -2.10 21.98
N PRO A 324 -4.31 -2.89 22.45
CA PRO A 324 -3.47 -2.51 23.59
C PRO A 324 -2.46 -1.39 23.26
N HIS A 325 -2.46 -0.91 22.01
CA HIS A 325 -1.49 0.05 21.50
C HIS A 325 -2.13 1.37 21.03
N ASP A 326 -3.44 1.39 20.82
CA ASP A 326 -4.15 2.52 20.24
C ASP A 326 -5.64 2.42 20.58
N ASP A 327 -6.12 3.32 21.43
CA ASP A 327 -7.49 3.31 21.94
C ASP A 327 -8.53 3.59 20.85
N ALA A 328 -8.14 4.13 19.69
CA ALA A 328 -9.05 4.35 18.58
C ALA A 328 -9.30 3.09 17.71
N LYS A 329 -8.72 1.93 18.09
CA LYS A 329 -8.73 0.71 17.27
C LYS A 329 -9.19 -0.51 18.06
N ALA A 330 -9.80 -1.47 17.36
CA ALA A 330 -10.20 -2.75 17.92
C ALA A 330 -9.63 -3.94 17.12
N ASP A 331 -9.57 -5.10 17.78
CA ASP A 331 -9.16 -6.38 17.22
C ASP A 331 -10.18 -6.87 16.18
N ALA A 332 -9.77 -6.99 14.92
CA ALA A 332 -10.63 -7.48 13.83
C ALA A 332 -10.56 -9.00 13.63
N SER A 333 -9.84 -9.73 14.50
CA SER A 333 -9.74 -11.20 14.40
C SER A 333 -11.08 -11.94 14.35
N PRO A 334 -12.18 -11.52 15.01
CA PRO A 334 -13.46 -12.21 14.88
C PRO A 334 -13.96 -12.24 13.43
N TRP A 335 -13.82 -11.12 12.70
CA TRP A 335 -14.15 -11.05 11.26
C TRP A 335 -13.20 -11.95 10.45
N LEU A 336 -11.89 -11.74 10.67
CA LEU A 336 -10.86 -12.39 9.87
C LEU A 336 -10.85 -13.91 9.99
N ASP A 337 -11.03 -14.43 11.20
CA ASP A 337 -11.05 -15.88 11.44
C ASP A 337 -12.35 -16.54 10.93
N ALA A 338 -13.41 -15.76 10.70
CA ALA A 338 -14.64 -16.23 10.09
C ALA A 338 -14.56 -16.29 8.55
N LEU A 339 -13.58 -15.62 7.92
CA LEU A 339 -13.38 -15.66 6.47
C LEU A 339 -12.93 -17.06 5.99
N PRO A 340 -13.65 -17.72 5.05
CA PRO A 340 -13.27 -19.05 4.56
C PRO A 340 -11.86 -19.10 3.96
N VAL A 341 -11.42 -18.02 3.31
CA VAL A 341 -10.10 -17.93 2.70
C VAL A 341 -8.97 -17.88 3.73
N VAL A 342 -9.19 -17.23 4.88
CA VAL A 342 -8.23 -17.17 6.00
C VAL A 342 -8.15 -18.53 6.69
N GLN A 343 -9.29 -19.18 6.92
CA GLN A 343 -9.36 -20.54 7.47
C GLN A 343 -8.59 -21.54 6.58
N GLU A 344 -8.79 -21.47 5.26
CA GLU A 344 -8.07 -22.33 4.33
C GLU A 344 -6.57 -22.03 4.31
N PHE A 345 -6.17 -20.76 4.31
CA PHE A 345 -4.75 -20.36 4.38
C PHE A 345 -4.08 -20.90 5.66
N ARG A 346 -4.72 -20.74 6.83
CA ARG A 346 -4.21 -21.28 8.11
C ARG A 346 -4.01 -22.79 8.02
N ARG A 347 -4.99 -23.51 7.47
CA ARG A 347 -4.95 -24.97 7.34
C ARG A 347 -3.88 -25.45 6.35
N VAL A 348 -3.81 -24.86 5.17
CA VAL A 348 -2.98 -25.36 4.04
C VAL A 348 -1.57 -24.81 4.10
N VAL A 349 -1.39 -23.53 4.37
CA VAL A 349 -0.08 -22.87 4.32
C VAL A 349 0.61 -22.94 5.68
N LEU A 350 -0.01 -22.40 6.73
CA LEU A 350 0.63 -22.37 8.06
C LEU A 350 0.68 -23.77 8.71
N GLY A 351 -0.33 -24.61 8.47
CA GLY A 351 -0.36 -26.00 8.93
C GLY A 351 0.76 -26.87 8.36
N ARG A 352 1.21 -26.62 7.13
CA ARG A 352 2.37 -27.30 6.52
C ARG A 352 3.67 -26.89 7.20
N SER A 353 3.89 -25.59 7.38
CA SER A 353 5.11 -25.06 8.00
C SER A 353 5.37 -25.64 9.39
N ARG A 354 4.31 -25.82 10.21
CA ARG A 354 4.42 -26.44 11.54
C ARG A 354 4.80 -27.93 11.51
N ARG A 355 4.44 -28.66 10.45
CA ARG A 355 4.81 -30.07 10.30
C ARG A 355 6.27 -30.23 9.87
N THR A 356 6.74 -29.40 8.93
CA THR A 356 8.15 -29.39 8.50
C THR A 356 9.12 -28.90 9.57
N ALA A 357 8.70 -28.08 10.53
CA ALA A 357 9.56 -27.63 11.64
C ALA A 357 9.63 -28.63 12.82
N ARG A 358 8.87 -29.74 12.76
CA ARG A 358 8.84 -30.79 13.79
C ARG A 358 9.50 -32.10 13.34
N CYS A 359 9.92 -32.19 12.08
CA CYS A 359 10.82 -33.22 11.57
C CYS A 359 12.22 -32.62 11.51
#